data_AF-A0A256HJD8-F1
#
_entry.id   AF-A0A256HJD8-F1
#
_cell.length_a   1.000
_cell.length_b   1.000
_cell.length_c   1.000
_cell.angle_alpha   90.00
_cell.angle_beta   90.00
_cell.angle_gamma   90.00
#
_symmetry.space_group_name_H-M   'P 1'
#
loop_
_entity.id
_entity.type
_entity.pdbx_description
1 polymer ?
#
loop_
_entity_poly.entity_id
_entity_poly.type
_entity_poly.pdbx_seq_one_letter_code
_entity_poly.pdbx_strand_id
1 'polypeptide(L)'
;MNQPSPPTSLPKYLAEGLPKQDTQTLQEVQNYIEALIEYRDQSVDTDELPETAEPVEESDNTEKRTVVKEKVTCGDASCKCASGNPSDMHGPYLYRYYRENGTMKSEYVGKPESE
;
A
#
# COMPACT_ATOMS: atom_id res chain seq x y z
N MET A 1 34.50 20.89 -14.58
CA MET A 1 33.98 19.80 -13.71
C MET A 1 33.59 18.64 -14.61
N ASN A 2 33.84 17.40 -14.18
CA ASN A 2 33.42 16.22 -14.94
C ASN A 2 31.95 15.91 -14.64
N GLN A 3 31.26 15.31 -15.60
CA GLN A 3 29.91 14.82 -15.40
C GLN A 3 29.90 13.72 -14.31
N PRO A 4 28.90 13.71 -13.41
CA PRO A 4 28.77 12.65 -12.41
C PRO A 4 28.46 11.30 -13.07
N SER A 5 28.89 10.21 -12.43
CA SER A 5 28.54 8.84 -12.86
C SER A 5 27.22 8.40 -12.23
N PRO A 6 26.37 7.65 -12.96
CA PRO A 6 25.12 7.13 -12.41
C PRO A 6 25.36 6.04 -11.34
N PRO A 7 24.46 5.88 -10.35
CA PRO A 7 24.52 4.79 -9.38
C PRO A 7 24.43 3.41 -10.05
N THR A 8 25.12 2.41 -9.50
CA THR A 8 25.14 1.03 -10.04
C THR A 8 23.79 0.32 -9.99
N SER A 9 22.91 0.72 -9.06
CA SER A 9 21.55 0.20 -8.93
C SER A 9 20.55 0.85 -9.89
N LEU A 10 20.92 1.96 -10.55
CA LEU A 10 20.03 2.68 -11.44
C LEU A 10 19.82 1.87 -12.74
N PRO A 11 18.58 1.56 -13.14
CA PRO A 11 18.32 0.85 -14.39
C PRO A 11 18.99 1.50 -15.58
N LYS A 12 19.56 0.68 -16.47
CA LYS A 12 20.38 1.13 -17.62
C LYS A 12 19.72 2.25 -18.43
N TYR A 13 18.42 2.14 -18.71
CA TYR A 13 17.70 3.12 -19.51
C TYR A 13 17.58 4.50 -18.84
N LEU A 14 17.55 4.56 -17.50
CA LEU A 14 17.59 5.83 -16.76
C LEU A 14 19.01 6.39 -16.67
N ALA A 15 19.98 5.51 -16.41
CA ALA A 15 21.41 5.87 -16.35
C ALA A 15 21.90 6.46 -17.68
N GLU A 16 21.40 5.98 -18.82
CA GLU A 16 21.72 6.51 -20.14
C GLU A 16 20.77 7.62 -20.61
N GLY A 17 19.54 7.66 -20.09
CA GLY A 17 18.48 8.59 -20.52
C GLY A 17 18.55 9.96 -19.85
N LEU A 18 18.73 9.99 -18.52
CA LEU A 18 18.77 11.23 -17.74
C LEU A 18 19.92 12.16 -18.16
N PRO A 19 21.17 11.67 -18.37
CA PRO A 19 22.27 12.50 -18.85
C PRO A 19 22.04 13.22 -20.18
N LYS A 20 21.09 12.76 -21.00
CA LYS A 20 20.79 13.31 -22.33
C LYS A 20 19.75 14.44 -22.29
N GLN A 21 19.13 14.70 -21.14
CA GLN A 21 18.10 15.72 -20.99
C GLN A 21 18.71 17.09 -20.66
N ASP A 22 17.97 18.16 -20.92
CA ASP A 22 18.35 19.49 -20.49
C ASP A 22 18.09 19.72 -18.99
N THR A 23 18.63 20.82 -18.47
CA THR A 23 18.53 21.16 -17.05
C THR A 23 17.08 21.34 -16.58
N GLN A 24 16.21 21.91 -17.42
CA GLN A 24 14.80 22.13 -17.06
C GLN A 24 14.07 20.79 -16.89
N THR A 25 14.24 19.89 -17.85
CA THR A 25 13.67 18.54 -17.80
C THR A 25 14.18 17.77 -16.58
N LEU A 26 15.47 17.90 -16.25
CA LEU A 26 16.03 17.28 -15.04
C LEU A 26 15.39 17.81 -13.74
N GLN A 27 15.09 19.11 -13.67
CA GLN A 27 14.38 19.70 -12.53
C GLN A 27 12.93 19.21 -12.44
N GLU A 28 12.22 19.13 -13.56
CA GLU A 28 10.86 18.59 -13.61
C GLU A 28 10.82 17.10 -13.17
N VAL A 29 11.79 16.31 -13.64
CA VAL A 29 11.95 14.91 -13.21
C VAL A 29 12.23 14.81 -11.72
N GLN A 30 13.06 15.68 -11.15
CA GLN A 30 13.32 15.71 -9.72
C GLN A 30 12.02 15.93 -8.92
N ASN A 31 11.27 16.97 -9.26
CA ASN A 31 10.00 17.29 -8.58
C ASN A 31 9.00 16.14 -8.69
N TYR A 32 8.94 15.49 -9.86
CA TYR A 32 8.06 14.35 -10.07
C TYR A 32 8.49 13.12 -9.26
N ILE A 33 9.79 12.84 -9.15
CA ILE A 33 10.32 11.75 -8.32
C ILE A 33 9.99 12.00 -6.84
N GLU A 34 10.16 13.23 -6.36
CA GLU A 34 9.80 13.60 -4.97
C GLU A 34 8.32 13.36 -4.70
N ALA A 35 7.43 13.85 -5.59
CA ALA A 35 5.99 13.60 -5.49
C ALA A 35 5.63 12.11 -5.58
N LEU A 36 6.33 11.32 -6.42
CA LEU A 36 6.13 9.88 -6.51
C LEU A 36 6.56 9.15 -5.23
N ILE A 37 7.65 9.57 -4.60
CA ILE A 37 8.09 9.00 -3.32
C ILE A 37 7.05 9.31 -2.25
N GLU A 38 6.63 10.57 -2.15
CA GLU A 38 5.60 10.98 -1.19
C GLU A 38 4.31 10.18 -1.37
N TYR A 39 3.80 10.06 -2.60
CA TYR A 39 2.63 9.25 -2.90
C TYR A 39 2.79 7.77 -2.52
N ARG A 40 3.98 7.19 -2.71
CA ARG A 40 4.25 5.79 -2.35
C ARG A 40 4.41 5.59 -0.85
N ASP A 41 4.82 6.64 -0.14
CA ASP A 41 5.08 6.65 1.29
C ASP A 41 3.87 7.03 2.13
N GLN A 42 2.78 7.50 1.51
CA GLN A 42 1.52 7.74 2.20
C GLN A 42 1.01 6.48 2.89
N SER A 43 0.58 6.61 4.14
CA SER A 43 -0.19 5.58 4.84
C SER A 43 -1.49 5.32 4.10
N VAL A 44 -2.06 4.13 4.29
CA VAL A 44 -3.42 3.87 3.81
C VAL A 44 -4.38 4.62 4.73
N ASP A 45 -5.01 5.66 4.18
CA ASP A 45 -6.06 6.40 4.87
C ASP A 45 -7.27 5.51 5.11
N THR A 46 -7.97 5.76 6.21
CA THR A 46 -9.15 4.98 6.61
C THR A 46 -10.28 5.04 5.58
N ASP A 47 -10.35 6.12 4.80
CA ASP A 47 -11.36 6.32 3.77
C ASP A 47 -11.11 5.49 2.50
N GLU A 48 -9.91 4.94 2.33
CA GLU A 48 -9.57 4.03 1.23
C GLU A 48 -9.75 2.56 1.60
N LEU A 49 -10.03 2.26 2.86
CA LEU A 49 -10.29 0.90 3.32
C LEU A 49 -11.64 0.39 2.80
N PRO A 50 -11.81 -0.93 2.64
CA PRO A 50 -13.11 -1.49 2.30
C PRO A 50 -14.15 -1.12 3.37
N GLU A 51 -15.41 -0.89 2.99
CA GLU A 51 -16.49 -0.53 3.93
C GLU A 51 -16.70 -1.56 5.07
N THR A 52 -16.26 -2.80 4.86
CA THR A 52 -16.33 -3.89 5.84
C THR A 52 -15.15 -3.93 6.81
N ALA A 53 -14.19 -3.02 6.68
CA ALA A 53 -12.99 -2.92 7.49
C ALA A 53 -13.21 -1.96 8.66
N GLU A 54 -13.11 -2.48 9.88
CA GLU A 54 -13.12 -1.68 11.10
C GLU A 54 -11.68 -1.45 11.56
N PRO A 55 -11.16 -0.20 11.56
CA PRO A 55 -9.80 0.09 12.02
C PRO A 55 -9.58 -0.37 13.46
N VAL A 56 -8.43 -0.99 13.74
CA VAL A 56 -8.02 -1.32 15.11
C VAL A 56 -7.19 -0.16 15.64
N GLU A 57 -7.56 0.40 16.79
CA GLU A 57 -6.71 1.35 17.52
C GLU A 57 -5.55 0.61 18.20
N GLU A 58 -4.58 0.14 17.41
CA GLU A 58 -3.29 -0.30 17.93
C GLU A 58 -2.27 0.84 17.86
N SER A 59 -1.61 1.08 18.99
CA SER A 59 -0.68 2.19 19.24
C SER A 59 0.64 2.12 18.45
N ASP A 60 0.81 1.14 17.56
CA ASP A 60 1.97 0.99 16.68
C ASP A 60 1.68 1.57 15.29
N ASN A 61 1.37 2.86 15.27
CA ASN A 61 1.32 3.69 14.07
C ASN A 61 2.75 4.05 13.57
N THR A 62 3.70 3.15 13.82
CA THR A 62 5.15 3.34 13.62
C THR A 62 5.62 2.86 12.26
N GLU A 63 4.80 2.10 11.55
CA GLU A 63 5.01 1.73 10.15
C GLU A 63 3.76 2.11 9.36
N LYS A 64 3.92 2.57 8.11
CA LYS A 64 2.89 3.03 7.16
C LYS A 64 1.87 1.92 6.79
N ARG A 65 1.22 1.34 7.80
CA ARG A 65 0.50 0.08 7.78
C ARG A 65 -0.70 0.21 8.70
N THR A 66 -1.89 -0.02 8.16
CA THR A 66 -3.16 0.11 8.90
C THR A 66 -3.71 -1.28 9.16
N VAL A 67 -3.91 -1.65 10.43
CA VAL A 67 -4.51 -2.95 10.80
C VAL A 67 -6.01 -2.77 11.02
N VAL A 68 -6.81 -3.64 10.42
CA VAL A 68 -8.27 -3.59 10.44
C VAL A 68 -8.86 -4.96 10.77
N LYS A 69 -10.06 -4.97 11.34
CA LYS A 69 -10.92 -6.15 11.47
C LYS A 69 -11.84 -6.23 10.25
N GLU A 70 -11.85 -7.36 9.56
CA GLU A 70 -12.73 -7.59 8.41
C GLU A 70 -13.51 -8.90 8.54
N LYS A 71 -14.72 -8.88 7.98
CA LYS A 71 -15.49 -10.08 7.71
C LYS A 71 -15.40 -10.43 6.23
N VAL A 72 -15.22 -11.71 5.93
CA VAL A 72 -14.95 -12.18 4.55
C VAL A 72 -15.85 -13.35 4.17
N THR A 73 -15.98 -13.59 2.87
CA THR A 73 -16.63 -14.81 2.33
C THR A 73 -15.57 -15.89 2.07
N CYS A 74 -15.94 -17.17 2.14
CA CYS A 74 -15.00 -18.27 1.90
C CYS A 74 -14.86 -18.66 0.41
N GLY A 75 -15.56 -17.95 -0.50
CA GLY A 75 -15.57 -18.25 -1.94
C GLY A 75 -16.46 -19.43 -2.35
N ASP A 76 -16.97 -20.23 -1.39
CA ASP A 76 -17.97 -21.26 -1.66
C ASP A 76 -19.37 -20.63 -1.75
N ALA A 77 -19.98 -20.71 -2.94
CA ALA A 77 -21.31 -20.19 -3.20
C ALA A 77 -22.42 -20.89 -2.40
N SER A 78 -22.17 -22.10 -1.90
CA SER A 78 -23.12 -22.85 -1.05
C SER A 78 -22.99 -22.48 0.44
N CYS A 79 -21.91 -21.80 0.84
CA CYS A 79 -21.73 -21.37 2.21
C CYS A 79 -22.65 -20.19 2.54
N LYS A 80 -23.19 -20.17 3.77
CA LYS A 80 -24.07 -19.10 4.24
C LYS A 80 -23.41 -17.72 4.15
N CYS A 81 -22.08 -17.63 4.26
CA CYS A 81 -21.35 -16.37 4.11
C CYS A 81 -21.52 -15.71 2.74
N ALA A 82 -21.94 -16.45 1.70
CA ALA A 82 -22.23 -15.90 0.39
C ALA A 82 -23.57 -15.12 0.32
N SER A 83 -24.33 -15.06 1.42
CA SER A 83 -25.63 -14.37 1.48
C SER A 83 -25.54 -12.84 1.35
N GLY A 84 -24.34 -12.26 1.53
CA GLY A 84 -24.13 -10.82 1.60
C GLY A 84 -24.53 -10.19 2.94
N ASN A 85 -25.07 -10.98 3.89
CA ASN A 85 -25.36 -10.50 5.23
C ASN A 85 -24.09 -10.48 6.09
N PRO A 86 -23.71 -9.34 6.69
CA PRO A 86 -22.50 -9.23 7.53
C PRO A 86 -22.46 -10.18 8.73
N SER A 87 -23.61 -10.67 9.21
CA SER A 87 -23.68 -11.65 10.30
C SER A 87 -23.35 -13.08 9.87
N ASP A 88 -23.46 -13.39 8.58
CA ASP A 88 -23.18 -14.73 8.03
C ASP A 88 -21.73 -14.86 7.52
N MET A 89 -21.05 -13.72 7.34
CA MET A 89 -19.65 -13.66 6.89
C MET A 89 -18.69 -14.18 7.96
N HIS A 90 -17.57 -14.78 7.54
CA HIS A 90 -16.55 -15.31 8.43
C HIS A 90 -15.69 -14.19 9.01
N GLY A 91 -15.22 -14.35 10.25
CA GLY A 91 -14.42 -13.36 10.96
C GLY A 91 -15.12 -12.85 12.23
N PRO A 92 -14.68 -11.71 12.79
CA PRO A 92 -13.69 -10.80 12.24
C PRO A 92 -12.28 -11.41 12.19
N TYR A 93 -11.54 -11.05 11.15
CA TYR A 93 -10.13 -11.38 10.94
C TYR A 93 -9.31 -10.11 10.89
N LEU A 94 -8.05 -10.18 11.34
CA LEU A 94 -7.13 -9.06 11.24
C LEU A 94 -6.44 -9.06 9.88
N TYR A 95 -6.53 -7.92 9.20
CA TYR A 95 -5.79 -7.64 7.97
C TYR A 95 -4.92 -6.41 8.16
N ARG A 96 -3.74 -6.42 7.55
CA ARG A 96 -2.83 -5.29 7.50
C ARG A 96 -2.80 -4.72 6.10
N TYR A 97 -3.20 -3.47 5.96
CA TYR A 97 -3.16 -2.71 4.71
C TYR A 97 -1.91 -1.85 4.64
N TYR A 98 -1.25 -1.85 3.49
CA TYR A 98 -0.07 -1.03 3.25
C TYR A 98 0.08 -0.73 1.76
N ARG A 99 0.86 0.31 1.42
CA ARG A 99 1.22 0.60 0.04
C ARG A 99 2.58 -0.02 -0.28
N GLU A 100 2.63 -0.79 -1.36
CA GLU A 100 3.87 -1.27 -1.95
C GLU A 100 3.96 -0.71 -3.37
N ASN A 101 4.97 0.11 -3.63
CA ASN A 101 5.15 0.80 -4.92
C ASN A 101 3.91 1.59 -5.36
N GLY A 102 3.12 2.12 -4.41
CA GLY A 102 1.92 2.91 -4.67
C GLY A 102 0.66 2.08 -4.95
N THR A 103 0.74 0.75 -4.85
CA THR A 103 -0.42 -0.15 -4.91
C THR A 103 -0.79 -0.58 -3.50
N MET A 104 -2.07 -0.47 -3.14
CA MET A 104 -2.59 -0.99 -1.88
C MET A 104 -2.49 -2.53 -1.87
N LYS A 105 -1.95 -3.06 -0.79
CA LYS A 105 -1.83 -4.50 -0.49
C LYS A 105 -2.48 -4.77 0.85
N SER A 106 -3.05 -5.96 0.99
CA SER A 106 -3.54 -6.48 2.26
C SER A 106 -2.85 -7.80 2.59
N GLU A 107 -2.55 -8.00 3.87
CA GLU A 107 -1.95 -9.22 4.41
C GLU A 107 -2.82 -9.74 5.56
N TYR A 108 -3.14 -11.04 5.56
CA TYR A 108 -3.86 -11.68 6.66
C TYR A 108 -2.93 -11.84 7.87
N VAL A 109 -3.27 -11.19 8.98
CA VAL A 109 -2.48 -11.21 10.22
C VAL A 109 -2.92 -12.34 11.13
N GLY A 110 -4.22 -12.64 11.18
CA GLY A 110 -4.73 -13.69 12.05
C GLY A 110 -6.17 -13.47 12.53
N LYS A 111 -6.51 -14.10 13.65
CA LYS A 111 -7.74 -13.82 14.40
C LYS A 111 -7.45 -12.76 15.47
N PRO A 112 -8.39 -11.86 15.78
CA PRO A 112 -8.24 -10.98 16.93
C PRO A 112 -8.11 -11.81 18.21
N GLU A 113 -7.31 -11.35 19.16
CA GLU A 113 -7.34 -11.90 20.51
C GLU A 113 -8.77 -11.75 21.05
N SER A 114 -9.29 -12.82 21.64
CA SER A 114 -10.63 -12.83 22.21
C SER A 114 -10.72 -11.79 23.33
N GLU A 115 -11.66 -10.85 23.21
CA GLU A 115 -12.06 -9.91 24.28
C GLU A 115 -12.58 -10.61 25.53
#